data_AF-A0A7R9A613-F1
#
_entry.id   AF-A0A7R9A613-F1
#
_cell.length_a   1.000
_cell.length_b   1.000
_cell.length_c   1.000
_cell.angle_alpha   90.00
_cell.angle_beta   90.00
_cell.angle_gamma   90.00
#
_symmetry.space_group_name_H-M   'P 1'
#
loop_
_entity.id
_entity.type
_entity.pdbx_description
1 polymer ?
#
loop_
_entity_poly.entity_id
_entity_poly.type
_entity_poly.pdbx_seq_one_letter_code
_entity_poly.pdbx_strand_id
1 'polypeptide(L)'
;MYLEPFMHQVGGHSSMMCLDNFTVCKPLIERELRFYESLPDVMRPFTAECKGVTEVDCREDEKGYIALTAVPRNESQAITSLKNNASQKRYSY
;
A
#
# COMPACT_ATOMS: atom_id res chain seq x y z
N MET A 1 -5.28 8.77 -8.91
CA MET A 1 -6.13 7.60 -9.18
C MET A 1 -6.92 7.31 -7.91
N TYR A 2 -8.25 7.20 -7.95
CA TYR A 2 -9.03 6.88 -6.75
C TYR A 2 -8.86 5.41 -6.36
N LEU A 3 -8.86 5.16 -5.05
CA LEU A 3 -8.77 3.83 -4.47
C LEU A 3 -10.14 3.43 -3.91
N GLU A 4 -10.63 2.27 -4.34
CA GLU A 4 -11.91 1.72 -3.89
C GLU A 4 -11.70 0.50 -2.98
N PRO A 5 -12.57 0.21 -2.01
CA PRO A 5 -12.43 -0.98 -1.18
C PRO A 5 -12.45 -2.28 -2.00
N PHE A 6 -11.55 -3.22 -1.69
CA PHE A 6 -11.54 -4.53 -2.33
C PHE A 6 -12.63 -5.44 -1.71
N MET A 7 -13.80 -5.45 -2.35
CA MET A 7 -15.00 -6.14 -1.85
C MET A 7 -14.88 -7.66 -1.72
N HIS A 8 -13.90 -8.27 -2.38
CA HIS A 8 -13.66 -9.72 -2.34
C HIS A 8 -12.65 -10.13 -1.25
N GLN A 9 -12.32 -9.23 -0.31
CA GLN A 9 -11.47 -9.55 0.81
C GLN A 9 -12.14 -10.57 1.74
N VAL A 10 -11.60 -11.79 1.78
CA VAL A 10 -12.14 -12.89 2.59
C VAL A 10 -11.46 -13.06 3.96
N GLY A 11 -10.46 -12.23 4.29
CA GLY A 11 -9.74 -12.30 5.56
C GLY A 11 -8.66 -11.23 5.73
N GLY A 12 -7.95 -11.27 6.86
CA GLY A 12 -6.93 -10.30 7.24
C GLY A 12 -7.48 -9.06 7.94
N HIS A 13 -6.65 -8.42 8.78
CA HIS A 13 -7.02 -7.22 9.55
C HIS A 13 -6.77 -5.91 8.81
N SER A 14 -6.00 -5.96 7.71
CA SER A 14 -5.64 -4.78 6.92
C SER A 14 -6.57 -4.64 5.72
N SER A 15 -7.14 -3.45 5.53
CA SER A 15 -7.99 -3.15 4.38
C SER A 15 -7.16 -3.18 3.09
N MET A 16 -7.64 -3.90 2.08
CA MET A 16 -7.11 -3.84 0.72
C MET A 16 -7.96 -2.92 -0.15
N MET A 17 -7.30 -2.21 -1.06
CA MET A 17 -7.92 -1.24 -1.96
C MET A 17 -7.66 -1.63 -3.42
N CYS A 18 -8.60 -1.41 -4.33
CA CYS A 18 -8.42 -1.53 -5.76
C CYS A 18 -7.83 -0.23 -6.32
N LEU A 19 -6.72 -0.34 -7.06
CA LEU A 19 -6.17 0.76 -7.86
C LEU A 19 -6.73 0.74 -9.29
N ASP A 20 -6.90 -0.47 -9.83
CA ASP A 20 -7.52 -0.76 -11.11
C ASP A 20 -8.08 -2.20 -11.09
N ASN A 21 -8.60 -2.68 -12.22
CA ASN A 21 -9.23 -4.01 -12.33
C ASN A 21 -8.29 -5.20 -12.02
N PHE A 22 -6.97 -4.99 -12.08
CA PHE A 22 -5.95 -6.02 -11.96
C PHE A 22 -4.91 -5.72 -10.87
N THR A 23 -5.03 -4.59 -10.18
CA THR A 23 -4.06 -4.13 -9.20
C THR A 23 -4.77 -3.78 -7.89
N VAL A 24 -4.37 -4.46 -6.82
CA VAL A 24 -4.78 -4.11 -5.45
C VAL A 24 -3.61 -3.47 -4.71
N CYS A 25 -3.90 -2.46 -3.91
CA CYS A 25 -3.02 -1.87 -2.93
C CYS A 25 -3.32 -2.46 -1.56
N LYS A 26 -2.25 -2.78 -0.83
CA LYS A 26 -2.32 -3.15 0.59
C LYS A 26 -1.42 -2.22 1.39
N PRO A 27 -1.66 -2.04 2.71
CA PRO A 27 -0.77 -1.28 3.55
C PRO A 27 0.66 -1.83 3.48
N LEU A 28 1.64 -0.94 3.42
CA LEU A 28 3.04 -1.33 3.28
C LEU A 28 3.52 -2.10 4.52
N ILE A 29 3.87 -3.36 4.32
CA ILE A 29 4.52 -4.21 5.32
C ILE A 29 5.95 -4.48 4.81
N GLU A 30 6.95 -3.87 5.45
CA GLU A 30 8.35 -3.95 5.01
C GLU A 30 8.86 -5.39 4.82
N ARG A 31 8.41 -6.32 5.69
CA ARG A 31 8.79 -7.74 5.58
C ARG A 31 8.29 -8.37 4.29
N GLU A 32 7.08 -8.02 3.85
CA GLU A 32 6.51 -8.55 2.61
C GLU A 32 7.14 -7.90 1.38
N LEU A 33 7.43 -6.60 1.43
CA LEU A 33 8.17 -5.93 0.36
C LEU A 33 9.52 -6.59 0.13
N ARG A 34 10.29 -6.84 1.21
CA ARG A 34 11.56 -7.56 1.14
C ARG A 34 11.43 -8.97 0.57
N PHE A 35 10.32 -9.66 0.87
CA PHE A 35 10.04 -10.97 0.27
C PHE A 35 9.90 -10.87 -1.24
N TYR A 36 9.16 -9.89 -1.75
CA TYR A 36 9.03 -9.67 -3.19
C TYR A 36 10.35 -9.20 -3.85
N GLU A 37 11.12 -8.33 -3.17
CA GLU A 37 12.43 -7.86 -3.65
C GLU A 37 13.48 -8.98 -3.73
N SER A 38 13.40 -9.98 -2.84
CA SER A 38 14.31 -11.13 -2.79
C SER A 38 13.75 -12.38 -3.49
N LEU A 39 12.61 -12.28 -4.16
CA LEU A 39 11.92 -13.41 -4.75
C LEU A 39 12.73 -14.00 -5.92
N PRO A 40 13.08 -15.31 -5.88
CA PRO A 40 13.77 -15.95 -6.98
C PRO A 40 12.93 -15.94 -8.28
N ASP A 41 13.61 -15.81 -9.43
CA ASP A 41 12.99 -15.76 -10.77
C ASP A 41 12.03 -16.92 -11.02
N VAL A 42 12.41 -18.12 -10.60
CA VAL A 42 11.62 -19.35 -10.74
C VAL A 42 10.28 -19.29 -9.98
N MET A 43 10.17 -18.42 -8.97
CA MET A 43 8.96 -18.27 -8.17
C MET A 43 8.00 -17.20 -8.69
N ARG A 44 8.48 -16.24 -9.49
CA ARG A 44 7.65 -15.12 -9.98
C ARG A 44 6.35 -15.57 -10.68
N PRO A 45 6.33 -16.62 -11.52
CA PRO A 45 5.09 -17.06 -12.19
C PRO A 45 4.02 -17.57 -11.23
N PHE A 46 4.40 -17.93 -9.99
CA PHE A 46 3.52 -18.52 -8.98
C PHE A 46 3.14 -17.51 -7.89
N THR A 47 3.62 -16.27 -7.99
CA THR A 47 3.33 -15.19 -7.03
C THR A 47 2.68 -14.01 -7.73
N ALA A 48 1.86 -13.25 -7.01
CA ALA A 48 1.37 -11.98 -7.53
C ALA A 48 2.54 -11.04 -7.86
N GLU A 49 2.43 -10.28 -8.95
CA GLU A 49 3.43 -9.28 -9.33
C GLU A 49 3.43 -8.11 -8.34
N CYS A 50 4.59 -7.78 -7.79
CA CYS A 50 4.77 -6.57 -6.99
C CYS A 50 5.07 -5.38 -7.91
N LYS A 51 4.10 -4.49 -8.09
CA LYS A 51 4.23 -3.27 -8.92
C LYS A 51 4.89 -2.08 -8.19
N GLY A 52 5.48 -2.33 -7.02
CA GLY A 52 6.15 -1.31 -6.20
C GLY A 52 5.29 -0.72 -5.09
N VAL A 53 5.69 0.46 -4.62
CA VAL A 53 5.07 1.19 -3.49
C VAL A 53 4.54 2.53 -3.98
N THR A 54 3.30 2.84 -3.61
CA THR A 54 2.67 4.15 -3.84
C THR A 54 2.32 4.79 -2.51
N GLU A 55 2.24 6.12 -2.49
CA GLU A 55 1.65 6.83 -1.37
C GLU A 55 0.15 6.99 -1.58
N VAL A 56 -0.59 7.17 -0.49
CA VAL A 56 -2.03 7.37 -0.50
C VAL A 56 -2.34 8.69 0.18
N ASP A 57 -2.98 9.58 -0.56
CA ASP A 57 -3.56 10.81 -0.04
C ASP A 57 -4.98 10.52 0.46
N CYS A 58 -5.27 10.91 1.70
CA CYS A 58 -6.55 10.71 2.35
C CYS A 58 -7.22 12.08 2.52
N ARG A 59 -8.37 12.28 1.88
CA ARG A 59 -9.14 13.52 1.98
C ARG A 59 -10.53 13.25 2.49
N GLU A 60 -10.95 14.02 3.47
CA GLU A 60 -12.33 14.04 3.95
C GLU A 60 -13.08 15.16 3.22
N ASP A 61 -14.27 14.86 2.71
CA ASP A 61 -15.14 15.88 2.12
C ASP A 61 -16.00 16.58 3.19
N GLU A 62 -16.74 17.63 2.77
CA GLU A 62 -17.63 18.39 3.67
C GLU A 62 -18.77 17.55 4.29
N LYS A 63 -19.02 16.34 3.75
CA LYS A 63 -20.05 15.41 4.22
C LYS A 63 -19.46 14.29 5.09
N GLY A 64 -18.15 14.31 5.36
CA GLY A 64 -17.46 13.33 6.19
C GLY A 64 -17.06 12.04 5.47
N TYR A 65 -17.16 11.97 4.13
CA TYR A 65 -16.69 10.81 3.38
C TYR A 65 -15.19 10.90 3.14
N ILE A 66 -14.50 9.78 3.35
CA ILE A 66 -13.07 9.67 3.12
C ILE A 66 -12.83 9.17 1.69
N ALA A 67 -12.17 9.99 0.88
CA ALA A 67 -11.66 9.64 -0.42
C ALA A 67 -10.16 9.30 -0.32
N LEU A 68 -9.78 8.15 -0.86
CA LEU A 68 -8.40 7.68 -0.92
C LEU A 68 -7.88 7.80 -2.35
N THR A 69 -6.72 8.42 -2.53
CA THR A 69 -6.12 8.63 -3.86
C THR A 69 -4.67 8.16 -3.87
N ALA A 70 -4.32 7.27 -4.80
CA ALA A 70 -2.94 6.88 -5.01
C ALA A 70 -2.15 8.02 -5.69
N VAL A 71 -1.00 8.35 -5.11
CA VAL A 71 -0.06 9.35 -5.61
C VAL A 71 1.32 8.72 -5.80
N PRO A 72 2.03 9.03 -6.92
CA PRO A 72 3.37 8.50 -7.15
C PRO A 72 4.31 8.87 -6.00
N ARG A 73 5.08 7.89 -5.53
CA ARG A 73 6.09 8.13 -4.50
C ARG A 73 7.27 8.87 -5.13
N ASN A 74 7.50 10.11 -4.71
CA ASN A 74 8.68 10.87 -5.15
C ASN A 74 9.94 10.27 -4.52
N GLU A 75 10.93 9.85 -5.33
CA GLU A 75 12.17 9.20 -4.86
C GLU A 75 12.93 10.04 -3.82
N SER A 76 12.82 11.37 -3.87
CA SER A 76 13.44 12.28 -2.90
C SER A 76 12.86 12.18 -1.48
N GLN A 77 11.63 11.67 -1.30
CA GLN A 77 11.00 11.48 0.01
C GLN A 77 11.24 10.09 0.60
N ALA A 78 11.59 9.10 -0.23
CA ALA A 78 11.88 7.74 0.23
C ALA A 78 13.08 7.68 1.20
N ILE A 79 14.08 8.54 1.01
CA ILE A 79 15.27 8.66 1.87
C ILE A 79 14.91 9.27 3.25
N THR A 80 13.91 10.14 3.31
CA THR A 80 13.48 10.79 4.55
C THR A 80 12.60 9.87 5.40
N SER A 81 11.72 9.08 4.79
CA SER A 81 10.83 8.15 5.52
C SER A 81 11.59 7.00 6.19
N LEU A 82 12.70 6.53 5.60
CA LEU A 82 13.58 5.52 6.23
C LEU A 82 14.25 6.05 7.51
N LYS A 83 14.47 7.36 7.63
CA LYS A 83 15.04 7.98 8.84
C LYS A 83 13.99 8.32 9.90
N ASN A 84 12.74 8.55 9.49
CA ASN A 84 11.67 8.96 10.41
C ASN A 84 10.92 7.79 11.06
N ASN A 85 11.03 6.57 10.53
CA ASN A 85 10.38 5.38 11.11
C ASN A 85 10.98 4.92 12.47
N ALA A 86 11.99 5.61 13.00
CA ALA A 86 12.48 5.41 14.37
C ALA A 86 11.58 6.05 15.45
N SER A 87 10.62 6.91 15.07
CA SER A 87 9.73 7.58 16.01
C SER A 87 8.30 7.62 15.46
N GLN A 88 7.33 7.28 16.30
CA GLN A 88 5.88 7.26 16.04
C GLN A 88 5.33 6.10 15.17
N LYS A 89 5.09 4.96 15.82
CA LYS A 89 3.90 4.14 15.57
C LYS A 89 3.07 4.02 16.84
N ARG A 90 2.00 4.81 16.94
CA ARG A 90 0.85 4.54 17.82
C ARG A 90 -0.42 4.99 17.11
N TYR A 91 -1.15 4.04 16.55
CA TYR A 91 -2.61 4.10 16.54
C TYR A 91 -3.12 2.71 16.90
N SER A 92 -3.83 2.66 18.01
CA SER A 92 -4.55 1.52 18.58
C SER A 92 -6.03 1.67 18.24
N TYR A 93 -6.66 0.58 17.80
CA TYR A 93 -8.00 0.18 18.21
C TYR A 93 -8.03 -1.35 18.28
#